data_AF-A0A3P1Z3V7-F1
#
_entry.id   AF-A0A3P1Z3V7-F1
#
_cell.length_a   1.000
_cell.length_b   1.000
_cell.length_c   1.000
_cell.angle_alpha   90.00
_cell.angle_beta   90.00
_cell.angle_gamma   90.00
#
_symmetry.space_group_name_H-M   'P 1'
#
loop_
_entity.id
_entity.type
_entity.pdbx_description
1 polymer ?
#
loop_
_entity_poly.entity_id
_entity_poly.type
_entity_poly.pdbx_seq_one_letter_code
_entity_poly.pdbx_strand_id
1 'polypeptide(L)'
;MAHSSIITNSYVQIDQEPASIGSRILARTIDSLLLFAYIFVISFLFSLYTNFTEIKELDIVLSLAIIVCYLPAVCYSLLCEVFNRGQSPGKKLANIRVVMKDGSTPSFSAYLLRWLLLLVDLHMSFIGLIPIILTRNNQRFGDLAGGTLVIKEKDFRGIQLIFHELRHLTEDYHPVFPQAENLSLEQMNLIAETLSDRTNKRSLRIHQLAIQARSFLKIETTIPDEPFLRTLMRDYQYYALEEI
;
A
#
# COMPACT_ATOMS: atom_id res chain seq x y z
N MET A 1 -1.21 16.44 12.99
CA MET A 1 -1.26 15.56 11.80
C MET A 1 -0.50 16.27 10.70
N ALA A 2 0.53 15.63 10.12
CA ALA A 2 1.38 16.25 9.11
C ALA A 2 0.92 15.80 7.71
N HIS A 3 0.52 16.76 6.88
CA HIS A 3 0.10 16.56 5.49
C HIS A 3 1.28 16.88 4.55
N SER A 4 1.56 16.03 3.58
CA SER A 4 2.53 16.29 2.51
C SER A 4 1.83 16.31 1.17
N SER A 5 1.66 17.50 0.60
CA SER A 5 1.07 17.69 -0.72
C SER A 5 2.12 17.44 -1.81
N ILE A 6 1.72 16.68 -2.82
CA ILE A 6 2.51 16.35 -4.01
C ILE A 6 1.82 17.02 -5.20
N ILE A 7 2.56 17.79 -5.98
CA ILE A 7 2.04 18.44 -7.19
C ILE A 7 2.38 17.54 -8.38
N THR A 8 1.38 16.86 -8.92
CA THR A 8 1.51 16.12 -10.20
C THR A 8 1.33 17.08 -11.38
N ASN A 9 1.85 16.70 -12.55
CA ASN A 9 1.78 17.49 -13.79
C ASN A 9 0.35 17.67 -14.35
N SER A 10 -0.66 17.16 -13.64
CA SER A 10 -2.09 17.25 -13.97
C SER A 10 -2.90 18.01 -12.91
N TYR A 11 -2.26 18.81 -12.03
CA TYR A 11 -2.91 19.66 -11.02
C TYR A 11 -4.00 18.96 -10.16
N VAL A 12 -3.88 17.66 -9.91
CA VAL A 12 -4.69 16.95 -8.91
C VAL A 12 -3.81 16.71 -7.68
N GLN A 13 -4.09 17.45 -6.60
CA GLN A 13 -3.49 17.21 -5.30
C GLN A 13 -4.10 15.94 -4.70
N ILE A 14 -3.35 14.84 -4.73
CA ILE A 14 -3.72 13.63 -3.98
C ILE A 14 -3.11 13.76 -2.60
N ASP A 15 -3.95 13.99 -1.60
CA ASP A 15 -3.54 13.97 -0.19
C ASP A 15 -3.20 12.53 0.20
N GLN A 16 -1.90 12.21 0.21
CA GLN A 16 -1.43 10.90 0.62
C GLN A 16 -1.13 10.89 2.11
N GLU A 17 -1.83 10.03 2.85
CA GLU A 17 -1.56 9.83 4.27
C GLU A 17 -0.22 9.12 4.45
N PRO A 18 0.79 9.76 5.08
CA PRO A 18 2.04 9.10 5.36
C PRO A 18 1.82 7.91 6.30
N ALA A 19 2.45 6.78 6.00
CA ALA A 19 2.32 5.57 6.80
C ALA A 19 2.69 5.83 8.26
N SER A 20 1.83 5.37 9.18
CA SER A 20 2.04 5.53 10.62
C SER A 20 3.31 4.81 11.07
N ILE A 21 3.98 5.32 12.10
CA ILE A 21 5.18 4.71 12.68
C ILE A 21 4.89 3.25 13.08
N GLY A 22 3.71 2.97 13.64
CA GLY A 22 3.27 1.63 14.03
C GLY A 22 3.21 0.65 12.85
N SER A 23 2.63 1.05 11.70
CA SER A 23 2.58 0.20 10.51
C SER A 23 3.98 -0.13 9.96
N ARG A 24 4.92 0.81 10.07
CA ARG A 24 6.32 0.60 9.70
C ARG A 24 7.04 -0.34 10.65
N ILE A 25 6.79 -0.24 11.96
CA ILE A 25 7.34 -1.17 12.96
C ILE A 25 6.81 -2.57 12.70
N LEU A 26 5.50 -2.72 12.51
CA LEU A 26 4.87 -4.01 12.26
C LEU A 26 5.42 -4.68 10.99
N ALA A 27 5.56 -3.93 9.89
CA ALA A 27 6.20 -4.43 8.68
C ALA A 27 7.65 -4.87 8.92
N ARG A 28 8.43 -4.08 9.69
CA ARG A 28 9.83 -4.40 10.03
C ARG A 28 9.92 -5.66 10.90
N THR A 29 9.02 -5.83 11.85
CA THR A 29 8.95 -7.02 12.71
C THR A 29 8.64 -8.27 11.90
N ILE A 30 7.67 -8.20 10.99
CA ILE A 30 7.32 -9.34 10.12
C ILE A 30 8.48 -9.69 9.20
N ASP A 31 9.08 -8.70 8.52
CA ASP A 31 10.23 -8.93 7.65
C ASP A 31 11.42 -9.50 8.43
N SER A 32 11.65 -9.03 9.66
CA SER A 32 12.70 -9.55 10.55
C SER A 32 12.43 -10.99 10.99
N LEU A 33 11.18 -11.34 11.25
CA LEU A 33 10.79 -12.72 11.63
C LEU A 33 10.99 -13.66 10.45
N LEU A 34 10.62 -13.24 9.24
CA LEU A 34 10.80 -14.02 8.01
C LEU A 34 12.30 -14.25 7.72
N LEU A 35 13.12 -13.21 7.88
CA LEU A 35 14.58 -13.30 7.74
C LEU A 35 15.20 -14.20 8.82
N PHE A 36 14.73 -14.09 10.06
CA PHE A 36 15.18 -14.94 11.16
C PHE A 36 14.83 -16.41 10.92
N ALA A 37 13.61 -16.70 10.47
CA ALA A 37 13.18 -18.05 10.10
C ALA A 37 14.03 -18.63 8.96
N TYR A 38 14.31 -17.83 7.92
CA TYR A 38 15.19 -18.23 6.83
C TYR A 38 16.61 -18.58 7.32
N ILE A 39 17.23 -17.70 8.10
CA ILE A 39 18.57 -17.92 8.66
C ILE A 39 18.56 -19.14 9.59
N PHE A 40 17.53 -19.29 10.42
CA PHE A 40 17.41 -20.43 11.32
C PHE A 40 17.32 -21.75 10.57
N VAL A 41 16.48 -21.84 9.53
CA VAL A 41 16.34 -23.04 8.69
C VAL A 41 17.65 -23.37 7.99
N ILE A 42 18.33 -22.37 7.39
CA ILE A 42 19.61 -22.58 6.73
C ILE A 42 20.67 -23.07 7.72
N SER A 43 20.80 -22.42 8.87
CA SER A 43 21.74 -22.81 9.92
C SER A 43 21.43 -24.20 10.49
N PHE A 44 20.15 -24.57 10.61
CA PHE A 44 19.72 -25.88 11.06
C PHE A 44 20.05 -26.99 10.05
N LEU A 45 19.72 -26.78 8.77
CA LEU A 45 20.08 -27.70 7.68
C LEU A 45 21.59 -27.86 7.57
N PHE A 46 22.32 -26.77 7.72
CA PHE A 46 23.78 -26.77 7.71
C PHE A 46 24.35 -27.55 8.90
N SER A 47 23.81 -27.33 10.11
CA SER A 47 24.20 -28.10 11.29
C SER A 47 23.97 -29.59 11.08
N LEU A 48 22.81 -29.99 10.54
CA LEU A 48 22.56 -31.40 10.20
C LEU A 48 23.60 -31.92 9.21
N TYR A 49 23.86 -31.21 8.12
CA TYR A 49 24.85 -31.60 7.12
C TYR A 49 26.23 -31.84 7.74
N THR A 50 26.73 -30.90 8.56
CA THR A 50 28.02 -31.02 9.25
C THR A 50 28.10 -32.16 10.27
N ASN A 51 26.96 -32.62 10.81
CA ASN A 51 26.93 -33.78 11.71
C ASN A 51 26.99 -35.12 10.94
N PHE A 52 26.49 -35.17 9.69
CA PHE A 52 26.51 -36.38 8.87
C PHE A 52 27.82 -36.58 8.11
N THR A 53 28.52 -35.51 7.80
CA THR A 53 29.82 -35.54 7.13
C THR A 53 30.89 -35.14 8.13
N GLU A 54 31.80 -36.05 8.53
CA GLU A 54 32.98 -35.74 9.38
C GLU A 54 34.00 -34.85 8.65
N ILE A 55 33.57 -33.67 8.21
CA ILE A 55 34.42 -32.69 7.53
C ILE A 55 35.07 -31.86 8.63
N LYS A 56 36.25 -32.30 9.06
CA LYS A 56 37.07 -31.64 10.10
C LYS A 56 37.80 -30.40 9.59
N GLU A 57 37.92 -30.22 8.28
CA GLU A 57 38.52 -29.02 7.70
C GLU A 57 37.45 -28.00 7.38
N LEU A 58 37.66 -26.76 7.80
CA LEU A 58 36.82 -25.61 7.47
C LEU A 58 37.00 -25.29 5.98
N ASP A 59 36.40 -26.13 5.15
CA ASP A 59 36.65 -26.21 3.72
C ASP A 59 36.23 -24.92 3.03
N ILE A 60 36.95 -24.52 1.98
CA ILE A 60 36.61 -23.35 1.16
C ILE A 60 35.17 -23.45 0.63
N VAL A 61 34.69 -24.68 0.42
CA VAL A 61 33.31 -25.01 0.06
C VAL A 61 32.30 -24.54 1.11
N LEU A 62 32.65 -24.67 2.40
CA LEU A 62 31.79 -24.29 3.51
C LEU A 62 31.63 -22.77 3.60
N SER A 63 32.73 -22.04 3.50
CA SER A 63 32.72 -20.57 3.48
C SER A 63 31.99 -20.01 2.26
N LEU A 64 32.16 -20.62 1.09
CA LEU A 64 31.40 -20.27 -0.11
C LEU A 64 29.89 -20.52 0.06
N ALA A 65 29.50 -21.66 0.64
CA ALA A 65 28.09 -21.98 0.89
C ALA A 65 27.43 -20.98 1.85
N ILE A 66 28.14 -20.56 2.91
CA ILE A 66 27.66 -19.52 3.84
C ILE A 66 27.45 -18.21 3.08
N ILE A 67 28.41 -17.76 2.28
CA ILE A 67 28.29 -16.51 1.51
C ILE A 67 27.09 -16.57 0.55
N VAL A 68 26.95 -17.66 -0.20
CA VAL A 68 25.87 -17.82 -1.19
C VAL A 68 24.49 -17.86 -0.51
N CYS A 69 24.37 -18.45 0.68
CA CYS A 69 23.09 -18.53 1.40
C CYS A 69 22.73 -17.25 2.17
N TYR A 70 23.72 -16.53 2.72
CA TYR A 70 23.50 -15.29 3.49
C TYR A 70 23.40 -14.03 2.64
N LEU A 71 24.07 -13.96 1.49
CA LEU A 71 24.00 -12.80 0.60
C LEU A 71 22.56 -12.48 0.14
N PRO A 72 21.73 -13.46 -0.26
CA PRO A 72 20.30 -13.24 -0.53
C PRO A 72 19.53 -12.70 0.67
N ALA A 73 19.89 -13.06 1.90
CA ALA A 73 19.24 -12.53 3.10
C ALA A 73 19.55 -11.03 3.27
N VAL A 74 20.80 -10.60 3.04
CA VAL A 74 21.16 -9.18 3.08
C VAL A 74 20.48 -8.40 1.94
N CYS A 75 20.44 -9.00 0.75
CA CYS A 75 19.79 -8.42 -0.43
C CYS A 75 18.25 -8.55 -0.41
N TYR A 76 17.66 -9.29 0.54
CA TYR A 76 16.22 -9.58 0.57
C TYR A 76 15.35 -8.32 0.51
N SER A 77 15.70 -7.29 1.29
CA SER A 77 14.95 -6.03 1.29
C SER A 77 15.01 -5.32 -0.06
N LEU A 78 16.17 -5.37 -0.74
CA LEU A 78 16.35 -4.77 -2.07
C LEU A 78 15.58 -5.58 -3.12
N LEU A 79 15.77 -6.90 -3.14
CA LEU A 79 15.12 -7.80 -4.10
C LEU A 79 13.59 -7.69 -3.98
N CYS A 80 13.06 -7.75 -2.76
CA CYS A 80 11.62 -7.62 -2.56
C CYS A 80 11.10 -6.25 -3.01
N GLU A 81 11.80 -5.15 -2.71
CA GLU A 81 11.38 -3.82 -3.16
C GLU A 81 11.43 -3.68 -4.68
N VAL A 82 12.44 -4.23 -5.35
CA VAL A 82 12.56 -4.17 -6.81
C VAL A 82 11.51 -5.04 -7.50
N PHE A 83 11.32 -6.29 -7.07
CA PHE A 83 10.38 -7.22 -7.71
C PHE A 83 8.91 -6.89 -7.42
N ASN A 84 8.58 -6.40 -6.22
CA ASN A 84 7.20 -6.12 -5.81
C ASN A 84 6.86 -4.61 -5.85
N ARG A 85 7.51 -3.83 -6.73
CA ARG A 85 7.20 -2.40 -6.93
C ARG A 85 7.17 -1.59 -5.62
N GLY A 86 8.13 -1.84 -4.73
CA GLY A 86 8.32 -1.11 -3.48
C GLY A 86 7.71 -1.75 -2.24
N GLN A 87 7.28 -3.02 -2.30
CA GLN A 87 6.66 -3.72 -1.17
C GLN A 87 7.38 -5.01 -0.78
N SER A 88 7.89 -5.09 0.45
CA SER A 88 8.26 -6.37 1.05
C SER A 88 7.00 -7.13 1.52
N PRO A 89 7.07 -8.46 1.73
CA PRO A 89 5.98 -9.23 2.34
C PRO A 89 5.43 -8.62 3.64
N GLY A 90 6.30 -8.14 4.54
CA GLY A 90 5.87 -7.42 5.75
C GLY A 90 5.15 -6.11 5.45
N LYS A 91 5.60 -5.35 4.44
CA LYS A 91 4.93 -4.13 3.97
C LYS A 91 3.57 -4.42 3.32
N LYS A 92 3.45 -5.52 2.57
CA LYS A 92 2.17 -5.96 2.00
C LYS A 92 1.16 -6.27 3.11
N LEU A 93 1.57 -6.97 4.15
CA LEU A 93 0.71 -7.28 5.30
C LEU A 93 0.32 -6.04 6.10
N ALA A 94 1.20 -5.05 6.18
CA ALA A 94 0.91 -3.76 6.80
C ALA A 94 0.15 -2.78 5.88
N ASN A 95 -0.21 -3.18 4.64
CA ASN A 95 -0.82 -2.34 3.61
C ASN A 95 -0.07 -1.01 3.40
N ILE A 96 1.26 -1.08 3.26
CA ILE A 96 2.10 0.09 3.00
C ILE A 96 2.92 -0.10 1.73
N ARG A 97 3.15 0.99 0.99
CA ARG A 97 3.93 1.01 -0.25
C ARG A 97 4.95 2.14 -0.24
N VAL A 98 6.13 1.89 -0.82
CA VAL A 98 7.11 2.94 -1.11
C VAL A 98 6.80 3.58 -2.47
N VAL A 99 6.64 4.90 -2.50
CA VAL A 99 6.41 5.70 -3.71
C VAL A 99 7.37 6.88 -3.74
N MET A 100 7.59 7.49 -4.91
CA MET A 100 8.35 8.74 -5.01
C MET A 100 7.56 9.89 -4.38
N LYS A 101 8.26 10.97 -4.02
CA LYS A 101 7.62 12.24 -3.64
C LYS A 101 6.70 12.80 -4.73
N ASP A 102 6.85 12.38 -5.98
CA ASP A 102 5.99 12.81 -7.09
C ASP A 102 4.83 11.83 -7.36
N GLY A 103 4.68 10.79 -6.54
CA GLY A 103 3.68 9.72 -6.72
C GLY A 103 4.05 8.68 -7.79
N SER A 104 5.15 8.87 -8.51
CA SER A 104 5.67 7.93 -9.50
C SER A 104 6.28 6.68 -8.87
N THR A 105 6.46 5.64 -9.69
CA THR A 105 7.13 4.40 -9.25
C THR A 105 8.60 4.70 -8.93
N PRO A 106 9.13 4.25 -7.78
CA PRO A 106 10.53 4.47 -7.46
C PRO A 106 11.47 3.82 -8.47
N SER A 107 12.54 4.53 -8.81
CA SER A 107 13.60 4.02 -9.67
C SER A 107 14.47 3.00 -8.94
N PHE A 108 15.18 2.16 -9.68
CA PHE A 108 16.11 1.18 -9.11
C PHE A 108 17.20 1.85 -8.23
N SER A 109 17.71 3.01 -8.66
CA SER A 109 18.70 3.78 -7.89
C SER A 109 18.14 4.27 -6.55
N ALA A 110 16.86 4.64 -6.49
CA ALA A 110 16.21 5.01 -5.24
C ALA A 110 16.12 3.81 -4.28
N TYR A 111 15.77 2.61 -4.78
CA TYR A 111 15.80 1.38 -3.95
C TYR A 111 17.21 1.03 -3.47
N LEU A 112 18.23 1.19 -4.33
CA LEU A 112 19.62 0.91 -3.97
C LEU A 112 20.13 1.86 -2.89
N LEU A 113 19.88 3.17 -3.02
CA LEU A 113 20.24 4.17 -2.01
C LEU A 113 19.58 3.88 -0.67
N ARG A 114 18.28 3.53 -0.69
CA ARG A 114 17.54 3.13 0.52
C ARG A 114 18.16 1.91 1.18
N TRP A 115 18.56 0.91 0.41
CA TRP A 115 19.17 -0.32 0.92
C TRP A 115 20.58 -0.10 1.46
N LEU A 116 21.42 0.67 0.77
CA LEU A 116 22.79 0.95 1.21
C LEU A 116 22.78 1.76 2.52
N LEU A 117 21.91 2.78 2.60
CA LEU A 117 21.75 3.56 3.82
C LEU A 117 21.08 2.77 4.95
N LEU A 118 20.31 1.72 4.64
CA LEU A 118 19.77 0.82 5.66
C LEU A 118 20.88 0.08 6.41
N LEU A 119 21.97 -0.32 5.74
CA LEU A 119 23.13 -0.96 6.39
C LEU A 119 23.81 0.02 7.35
N VAL A 120 24.00 1.27 6.91
CA VAL A 120 24.58 2.34 7.74
C VAL A 120 23.67 2.64 8.94
N ASP A 121 22.36 2.77 8.72
CA ASP A 121 21.36 3.00 9.77
C ASP A 121 21.33 1.84 10.78
N LEU A 122 21.50 0.59 10.34
CA LEU A 122 21.49 -0.59 11.22
C LEU A 122 22.75 -0.60 12.11
N HIS A 123 23.92 -0.34 11.54
CA HIS A 123 25.18 -0.28 12.28
C HIS A 123 25.23 0.89 13.26
N MET A 124 24.59 2.01 12.93
CA MET A 124 24.54 3.19 13.79
C MET A 124 23.29 3.28 14.68
N SER A 125 22.38 2.28 14.62
CA SER A 125 21.14 1.99 15.40
C SER A 125 20.32 3.16 15.99
N PHE A 126 20.93 4.12 16.68
CA PHE A 126 20.32 5.31 17.24
C PHE A 126 20.26 6.52 16.28
N ILE A 127 21.17 6.62 15.31
CA ILE A 127 21.24 7.80 14.41
C ILE A 127 20.12 7.80 13.36
N GLY A 128 19.72 6.64 12.83
CA GLY A 128 18.66 6.52 11.82
C GLY A 128 17.26 6.89 12.33
N LEU A 129 17.07 7.01 13.64
CA LEU A 129 15.82 7.41 14.28
C LEU A 129 15.62 8.94 14.33
N ILE A 130 16.73 9.68 14.34
CA ILE A 130 16.78 11.14 14.33
C ILE A 130 16.00 11.75 13.15
N PRO A 131 16.23 11.36 11.88
CA PRO A 131 15.49 11.93 10.75
C PRO A 131 14.01 11.56 10.75
N ILE A 132 13.63 10.42 11.33
CA ILE A 132 12.22 10.01 11.43
C ILE A 132 11.47 10.97 12.36
N ILE A 133 12.09 11.36 13.47
CA ILE A 133 11.50 12.28 14.46
C ILE A 133 11.53 13.73 13.96
N LEU A 134 12.61 14.14 13.28
CA LEU A 134 12.74 15.51 12.78
C LEU A 134 11.90 15.79 11.53
N THR A 135 11.62 14.78 10.71
CA THR A 135 10.93 14.99 9.44
C THR A 135 9.42 14.83 9.61
N ARG A 136 8.64 15.83 9.18
CA ARG A 136 7.17 15.81 9.20
C ARG A 136 6.54 14.57 8.52
N ASN A 137 7.27 13.96 7.60
CA ASN A 137 6.82 12.80 6.80
C ASN A 137 7.33 11.45 7.33
N ASN A 138 7.91 11.41 8.54
CA ASN A 138 8.49 10.22 9.18
C ASN A 138 9.49 9.47 8.26
N GLN A 139 10.36 10.20 7.57
CA GLN A 139 11.31 9.67 6.59
C GLN A 139 12.64 9.31 7.24
N ARG A 140 13.24 8.18 6.85
CA ARG A 140 14.62 7.80 7.21
C ARG A 140 15.64 8.52 6.34
N PHE A 141 16.93 8.45 6.68
CA PHE A 141 18.01 8.94 5.81
C PHE A 141 17.94 8.34 4.41
N GLY A 142 17.69 7.02 4.31
CA GLY A 142 17.47 6.35 3.02
C GLY A 142 16.24 6.86 2.25
N ASP A 143 15.16 7.20 2.94
CA ASP A 143 13.94 7.74 2.32
C ASP A 143 14.19 9.17 1.80
N LEU A 144 14.93 9.98 2.57
CA LEU A 144 15.31 11.36 2.23
C LEU A 144 16.26 11.40 1.03
N ALA A 145 17.32 10.60 1.04
CA ALA A 145 18.31 10.53 -0.02
C ALA A 145 17.72 10.00 -1.34
N GLY A 146 16.81 9.03 -1.24
CA GLY A 146 16.11 8.47 -2.39
C GLY A 146 14.91 9.29 -2.87
N GLY A 147 14.53 10.38 -2.18
CA GLY A 147 13.35 11.18 -2.53
C GLY A 147 12.03 10.39 -2.47
N THR A 148 11.94 9.41 -1.56
CA THR A 148 10.81 8.47 -1.49
C THR A 148 10.00 8.62 -0.21
N LEU A 149 8.73 8.28 -0.28
CA LEU A 149 7.77 8.29 0.82
C LEU A 149 7.18 6.89 1.01
N VAL A 150 6.81 6.53 2.24
CA VAL A 150 6.02 5.34 2.51
C VAL A 150 4.60 5.77 2.83
N ILE A 151 3.66 5.26 2.04
CA ILE A 151 2.24 5.60 2.11
C ILE A 151 1.43 4.38 2.53
N LYS A 152 0.29 4.63 3.16
CA LYS A 152 -0.69 3.57 3.45
C LYS A 152 -1.54 3.34 2.20
N GLU A 153 -1.62 2.09 1.74
CA GLU A 153 -2.59 1.71 0.72
C GLU A 153 -3.97 1.65 1.35
N LYS A 154 -4.91 2.38 0.75
CA LYS A 154 -6.35 2.19 1.00
C LYS A 154 -6.75 0.91 0.25
N ASP A 155 -7.28 -0.07 0.97
CA ASP A 155 -7.69 -1.34 0.40
C ASP A 155 -9.03 -1.16 -0.36
N PHE A 156 -8.95 -0.92 -1.67
CA PHE A 156 -10.13 -0.78 -2.53
C PHE A 156 -10.68 -2.15 -3.01
N ARG A 157 -10.23 -3.29 -2.47
CA ARG A 157 -10.68 -4.62 -2.92
C ARG A 157 -12.18 -4.85 -2.79
N GLY A 158 -12.85 -4.26 -1.80
CA GLY A 158 -14.30 -4.37 -1.64
C GLY A 158 -15.09 -3.74 -2.81
N ILE A 159 -14.52 -2.71 -3.44
CA ILE A 159 -15.12 -1.98 -4.55
C ILE A 159 -14.96 -2.80 -5.84
N GLN A 160 -13.78 -3.36 -6.11
CA GLN A 160 -13.59 -4.19 -7.30
C GLN A 160 -14.57 -5.38 -7.39
N LEU A 161 -14.96 -5.98 -6.26
CA LEU A 161 -15.92 -7.08 -6.23
C LEU A 161 -17.37 -6.64 -6.47
N ILE A 162 -17.79 -5.50 -5.90
CA ILE A 162 -19.11 -4.90 -6.18
C ILE A 162 -19.21 -4.49 -7.66
N PHE A 163 -18.11 -4.01 -8.24
CA PHE A 163 -18.05 -3.52 -9.62
C PHE A 163 -18.04 -4.68 -10.63
N HIS A 164 -17.48 -5.85 -10.26
CA HIS A 164 -17.54 -7.05 -11.09
C HIS A 164 -18.95 -7.64 -11.16
N GLU A 165 -19.72 -7.59 -10.06
CA GLU A 165 -21.09 -8.11 -10.01
C GLU A 165 -22.07 -7.29 -10.87
N LEU A 166 -21.78 -5.99 -11.06
CA LEU A 166 -22.61 -5.06 -11.84
C LEU A 166 -22.28 -5.03 -13.34
N ARG A 167 -21.10 -5.47 -13.77
CA ARG A 167 -20.68 -5.49 -15.20
C ARG A 167 -21.56 -6.41 -16.06
N HIS A 168 -22.26 -7.37 -15.45
CA HIS A 168 -23.19 -8.26 -16.17
C HIS A 168 -24.60 -7.67 -16.32
N LEU A 169 -24.86 -6.45 -15.83
CA LEU A 169 -26.17 -5.78 -15.88
C LEU A 169 -26.19 -4.53 -16.78
N THR A 170 -25.12 -4.29 -17.55
CA THR A 170 -24.86 -3.00 -18.24
C THR A 170 -24.98 -3.01 -19.76
N GLU A 171 -25.26 -4.13 -20.44
CA GLU A 171 -25.35 -4.11 -21.91
C GLU A 171 -26.49 -3.20 -22.44
N ASP A 172 -27.56 -2.98 -21.65
CA ASP A 172 -28.68 -2.10 -21.99
C ASP A 172 -29.01 -1.06 -20.89
N TYR A 173 -28.02 -0.65 -20.09
CA TYR A 173 -28.25 0.30 -18.98
C TYR A 173 -28.18 1.75 -19.47
N HIS A 174 -29.24 2.53 -19.20
CA HIS A 174 -29.26 3.97 -19.42
C HIS A 174 -29.09 4.74 -18.10
N PRO A 175 -28.15 5.70 -18.02
CA PRO A 175 -27.89 6.45 -16.80
C PRO A 175 -29.10 7.33 -16.42
N VAL A 176 -29.44 7.35 -15.13
CA VAL A 176 -30.59 8.11 -14.60
C VAL A 176 -30.18 9.51 -14.16
N PHE A 177 -28.97 9.64 -13.61
CA PHE A 177 -28.40 10.88 -13.08
C PHE A 177 -27.14 11.26 -13.85
N PRO A 178 -27.24 12.14 -14.86
CA PRO A 178 -26.08 12.65 -15.59
C PRO A 178 -25.06 13.36 -14.70
N GLN A 179 -25.50 13.90 -13.57
CA GLN A 179 -24.64 14.57 -12.61
C GLN A 179 -23.60 13.63 -11.98
N ALA A 180 -23.79 12.31 -12.07
CA ALA A 180 -22.87 11.31 -11.55
C ALA A 180 -21.46 11.41 -12.19
N GLU A 181 -21.34 11.89 -13.43
CA GLU A 181 -20.06 12.14 -14.12
C GLU A 181 -19.12 13.06 -13.30
N ASN A 182 -19.69 14.03 -12.58
CA ASN A 182 -18.92 15.01 -11.81
C ASN A 182 -18.42 14.50 -10.45
N LEU A 183 -18.66 13.23 -10.12
CA LEU A 183 -18.22 12.66 -8.85
C LEU A 183 -16.74 12.29 -8.90
N SER A 184 -16.02 12.57 -7.81
CA SER A 184 -14.66 12.08 -7.66
C SER A 184 -14.65 10.62 -7.24
N LEU A 185 -13.55 9.92 -7.56
CA LEU A 185 -13.32 8.55 -7.10
C LEU A 185 -13.42 8.44 -5.56
N GLU A 186 -12.97 9.45 -4.82
CA GLU A 186 -13.05 9.48 -3.35
C GLU A 186 -14.48 9.54 -2.84
N GLN A 187 -15.34 10.36 -3.47
CA GLN A 187 -16.76 10.44 -3.14
C GLN A 187 -17.45 9.11 -3.41
N MET A 188 -17.13 8.47 -4.53
CA MET A 188 -17.63 7.15 -4.90
C MET A 188 -17.19 6.05 -3.91
N ASN A 189 -15.95 6.11 -3.43
CA ASN A 189 -15.45 5.19 -2.41
C ASN A 189 -16.24 5.32 -1.10
N LEU A 190 -16.54 6.54 -0.68
CA LEU A 190 -17.33 6.81 0.52
C LEU A 190 -18.76 6.24 0.40
N ILE A 191 -19.37 6.36 -0.77
CA ILE A 191 -20.69 5.79 -1.06
C ILE A 191 -20.66 4.27 -1.02
N ALA A 192 -19.69 3.65 -1.69
CA ALA A 192 -19.53 2.20 -1.71
C ALA A 192 -19.28 1.63 -0.30
N GLU A 193 -18.41 2.27 0.48
CA GLU A 193 -18.12 1.90 1.87
C GLU A 193 -19.40 1.96 2.72
N THR A 194 -20.15 3.07 2.62
CA THR A 194 -21.38 3.28 3.38
C THR A 194 -22.48 2.28 3.02
N LEU A 195 -22.60 1.90 1.74
CA LEU A 195 -23.58 0.90 1.29
C LEU A 195 -23.22 -0.53 1.71
N SER A 196 -21.92 -0.84 1.78
CA SER A 196 -21.40 -2.15 2.19
C SER A 196 -21.41 -2.41 3.69
N ASP A 197 -21.57 -1.36 4.49
CA ASP A 197 -21.53 -1.42 5.95
C ASP A 197 -22.68 -2.26 6.52
N ARG A 198 -22.37 -3.22 7.41
CA ARG A 198 -23.32 -4.16 8.04
C ARG A 198 -23.69 -3.82 9.49
N THR A 199 -23.29 -2.65 9.99
CA THR A 199 -23.54 -2.27 11.39
C THR A 199 -24.97 -1.77 11.62
N ASN A 200 -25.40 -1.76 12.88
CA ASN A 200 -26.71 -1.22 13.28
C ASN A 200 -26.93 0.28 12.93
N LYS A 201 -25.86 1.02 12.61
CA LYS A 201 -25.93 2.46 12.23
C LYS A 201 -25.98 2.70 10.71
N ARG A 202 -26.14 1.64 9.91
CA ARG A 202 -26.15 1.70 8.44
C ARG A 202 -27.19 2.66 7.89
N SER A 203 -28.45 2.53 8.33
CA SER A 203 -29.56 3.35 7.84
C SER A 203 -29.34 4.85 8.07
N LEU A 204 -28.83 5.23 9.24
CA LEU A 204 -28.51 6.61 9.58
C LEU A 204 -27.44 7.19 8.65
N ARG A 205 -26.36 6.45 8.40
CA ARG A 205 -25.27 6.90 7.53
C ARG A 205 -25.68 6.98 6.06
N ILE A 206 -26.47 6.03 5.59
CA ILE A 206 -27.06 6.08 4.24
C ILE A 206 -27.92 7.33 4.08
N HIS A 207 -28.80 7.62 5.04
CA HIS A 207 -29.65 8.81 5.00
C HIS A 207 -28.82 10.10 4.99
N GLN A 208 -27.81 10.21 5.87
CA GLN A 208 -26.92 11.37 5.93
C GLN A 208 -26.14 11.58 4.62
N LEU A 209 -25.58 10.49 4.08
CA LEU A 209 -24.81 10.56 2.84
C LEU A 209 -25.69 10.87 1.63
N ALA A 210 -26.92 10.33 1.58
CA ALA A 210 -27.88 10.64 0.53
C ALA A 210 -28.28 12.12 0.54
N ILE A 211 -28.52 12.72 1.71
CA ILE A 211 -28.79 14.16 1.83
C ILE A 211 -27.60 14.97 1.29
N GLN A 212 -26.38 14.63 1.71
CA GLN A 212 -25.17 15.32 1.25
C GLN A 212 -24.99 15.19 -0.26
N ALA A 213 -25.12 13.98 -0.81
CA ALA A 213 -25.00 13.73 -2.25
C ALA A 213 -26.07 14.49 -3.06
N ARG A 214 -27.34 14.50 -2.61
CA ARG A 214 -28.41 15.30 -3.25
C ARG A 214 -28.10 16.79 -3.23
N SER A 215 -27.62 17.31 -2.10
CA SER A 215 -27.28 18.73 -1.97
C SER A 215 -26.09 19.14 -2.83
N PHE A 216 -25.08 18.27 -2.95
CA PHE A 216 -23.87 18.51 -3.71
C PHE A 216 -24.14 18.46 -5.23
N LEU A 217 -24.84 17.42 -5.68
CA LEU A 217 -25.17 17.21 -7.09
C LEU A 217 -26.43 17.97 -7.54
N LYS A 218 -27.12 18.64 -6.61
CA LYS A 218 -28.38 19.37 -6.84
C LYS A 218 -29.44 18.51 -7.54
N ILE A 219 -29.57 17.25 -7.13
CA ILE A 219 -30.52 16.32 -7.71
C ILE A 219 -31.79 16.29 -6.86
N GLU A 220 -32.90 16.74 -7.45
CA GLU A 220 -34.22 16.63 -6.84
C GLU A 220 -34.83 15.27 -7.22
N THR A 221 -34.84 14.32 -6.27
CA THR A 221 -35.44 12.99 -6.49
C THR A 221 -36.35 12.60 -5.32
N THR A 222 -37.40 11.85 -5.65
CA THR A 222 -38.30 11.18 -4.70
C THR A 222 -37.85 9.75 -4.38
N ILE A 223 -36.74 9.29 -4.95
CA ILE A 223 -36.22 7.94 -4.75
C ILE A 223 -35.75 7.79 -3.29
N PRO A 224 -35.98 6.63 -2.64
CA PRO A 224 -35.43 6.37 -1.30
C PRO A 224 -33.89 6.39 -1.30
N ASP A 225 -33.29 6.67 -0.14
CA ASP A 225 -31.86 6.99 -0.03
C ASP A 225 -30.91 5.86 -0.48
N GLU A 226 -31.20 4.62 -0.09
CA GLU A 226 -30.37 3.48 -0.49
C GLU A 226 -30.44 3.20 -2.01
N PRO A 227 -31.62 3.08 -2.64
CA PRO A 227 -31.73 2.98 -4.09
C PRO A 227 -31.11 4.16 -4.83
N PHE A 228 -31.27 5.39 -4.32
CA PHE A 228 -30.64 6.58 -4.90
C PHE A 228 -29.12 6.44 -4.97
N LEU A 229 -28.46 6.10 -3.87
CA LEU A 229 -27.01 5.92 -3.84
C LEU A 229 -26.54 4.75 -4.72
N ARG A 230 -27.31 3.67 -4.80
CA ARG A 230 -26.99 2.53 -5.70
C ARG A 230 -27.09 2.92 -7.18
N THR A 231 -28.13 3.66 -7.56
CA THR A 231 -28.27 4.17 -8.94
C THR A 231 -27.15 5.15 -9.28
N LEU A 232 -26.82 6.06 -8.36
CA LEU A 232 -25.70 7.00 -8.51
C LEU A 232 -24.37 6.27 -8.79
N MET A 233 -24.13 5.16 -8.08
CA MET A 233 -22.93 4.36 -8.31
C MET A 233 -22.90 3.70 -9.69
N ARG A 234 -24.06 3.23 -10.18
CA ARG A 234 -24.18 2.61 -11.52
C ARG A 234 -24.00 3.64 -12.62
N ASP A 235 -24.57 4.83 -12.45
CA ASP A 235 -24.44 5.94 -13.41
C ASP A 235 -22.98 6.39 -13.52
N TYR A 236 -22.27 6.54 -12.38
CA TYR A 236 -20.84 6.84 -12.39
C TYR A 236 -20.01 5.80 -13.15
N GLN A 237 -20.33 4.50 -12.98
CA GLN A 237 -19.64 3.43 -13.70
C GLN A 237 -19.87 3.50 -15.21
N TYR A 238 -21.08 3.84 -15.65
CA TYR A 238 -21.40 4.00 -17.06
C TYR A 238 -20.52 5.10 -17.69
N TYR A 239 -20.46 6.27 -17.06
CA TYR A 239 -19.63 7.38 -17.56
C TYR A 239 -18.13 7.08 -17.48
N ALA A 240 -17.66 6.43 -16.42
CA ALA A 240 -16.25 6.05 -16.30
C ALA A 240 -15.80 4.97 -17.31
N LEU A 241 -16.73 4.22 -17.91
CA LEU A 241 -16.44 3.23 -18.95
C LEU A 241 -16.53 3.81 -20.37
N GLU A 242 -17.34 4.84 -20.60
CA GLU A 242 -17.39 5.56 -21.89
C GLU A 242 -16.14 6.43 -22.16
N GLU A 243 -15.41 6.83 -21.11
CA GLU A 243 -14.17 7.64 -21.24
C GLU A 243 -12.90 6.84 -21.63
N ILE A 244 -12.98 5.50 -21.72
CA ILE A 244 -11.83 4.60 -22.02
C ILE A 244 -11.87 4.15 -23.49
#